data_AF-E4PUL4-F1
#
_entry.id   AF-E4PUL4-F1
#
_cell.length_a   1.000
_cell.length_b   1.000
_cell.length_c   1.000
_cell.angle_alpha   90.00
_cell.angle_beta   90.00
_cell.angle_gamma   90.00
#
_symmetry.space_group_name_H-M   'P 1'
#
loop_
_entity.id
_entity.type
_entity.pdbx_description
1 polymer ?
#
loop_
_entity_poly.entity_id
_entity_poly.type
_entity_poly.pdbx_seq_one_letter_code
_entity_poly.pdbx_strand_id
1 'polypeptide(L)'
;MSEYELITNKLNELIKLSKKKELSQEQLFDICIYLTNVIDDLLLKESLKTNLINQNEQFNYLLYLLKTLLAILFSRRAFFNFDIFDKLNPILLFYIKQSLEYSFYDDQNQKYLLENSELHSLTSMYLYMFNIFNQLNKIINTLNLAYNLKPNQQEYKEYIFINDFTNLSYAFYKTRGTQNRSEQFFKLLDQSWLFNHLLKTKTNLDNLDYLVNLVFELECLFIIICRIFIQITLDFKTNKDINKLLEINSNNL
;
A
#
# COMPACT_ATOMS: atom_id res chain seq x y z
N MET A 1 -7.57 -20.54 22.02
CA MET A 1 -6.64 -19.71 21.23
C MET A 1 -7.47 -18.61 20.62
N SER A 2 -7.14 -17.35 20.87
CA SER A 2 -7.87 -16.22 20.27
C SER A 2 -7.58 -16.13 18.75
N GLU A 3 -8.44 -15.49 17.98
CA GLU A 3 -8.22 -15.26 16.54
C GLU A 3 -6.90 -14.51 16.29
N TYR A 4 -6.63 -13.45 17.08
CA TYR A 4 -5.38 -12.70 17.02
C TYR A 4 -4.15 -13.56 17.32
N GLU A 5 -4.25 -14.53 18.23
CA GLU A 5 -3.15 -15.44 18.56
C GLU A 5 -2.86 -16.44 17.42
N LEU A 6 -3.91 -16.95 16.74
CA LEU A 6 -3.75 -17.78 15.54
C LEU A 6 -3.06 -17.00 14.41
N ILE A 7 -3.50 -15.77 14.15
CA ILE A 7 -2.91 -14.90 13.12
C ILE A 7 -1.46 -14.57 13.46
N THR A 8 -1.17 -14.23 14.71
CA THR A 8 0.18 -13.94 15.20
C THR A 8 1.12 -15.13 15.01
N ASN A 9 0.69 -16.33 15.38
CA ASN A 9 1.48 -17.55 15.19
C ASN A 9 1.77 -17.79 13.71
N LYS A 10 0.75 -17.63 12.86
CA LYS A 10 0.90 -17.83 11.41
C LYS A 10 1.84 -16.81 10.78
N LEU A 11 1.71 -15.52 11.14
CA LEU A 11 2.62 -14.48 10.65
C LEU A 11 4.08 -14.77 11.03
N ASN A 12 4.32 -15.20 12.27
CA ASN A 12 5.66 -15.60 12.71
C ASN A 12 6.25 -16.76 11.90
N GLU A 13 5.45 -17.79 11.61
CA GLU A 13 5.86 -18.89 10.72
C GLU A 13 6.20 -18.38 9.32
N LEU A 14 5.34 -17.54 8.75
CA LEU A 14 5.52 -16.98 7.41
C LEU A 14 6.75 -16.06 7.32
N ILE A 15 7.05 -15.29 8.38
CA ILE A 15 8.29 -14.50 8.45
C ILE A 15 9.52 -15.42 8.46
N LYS A 16 9.51 -16.47 9.30
CA LYS A 16 10.61 -17.44 9.34
C LYS A 16 10.81 -18.12 7.98
N LEU A 17 9.71 -18.50 7.34
CA LEU A 17 9.70 -19.09 6.00
C LEU A 17 10.25 -18.11 4.95
N SER A 18 9.75 -16.87 4.96
CA SER A 18 10.12 -15.81 4.02
C SER A 18 11.53 -15.27 4.19
N LYS A 19 12.19 -15.53 5.32
CA LYS A 19 13.62 -15.24 5.49
C LYS A 19 14.52 -16.24 4.73
N LYS A 20 14.05 -17.44 4.41
CA LYS A 20 14.81 -18.43 3.61
C LYS A 20 14.91 -17.97 2.15
N LYS A 21 16.05 -18.13 1.48
CA LYS A 21 16.27 -17.59 0.11
C LYS A 21 15.43 -18.25 -1.00
N GLU A 22 14.86 -19.44 -0.77
CA GLU A 22 14.25 -20.28 -1.81
C GLU A 22 12.73 -20.44 -1.63
N LEU A 23 11.96 -19.35 -1.71
CA LEU A 23 10.51 -19.46 -1.85
C LEU A 23 10.13 -19.51 -3.33
N SER A 24 9.24 -20.43 -3.69
CA SER A 24 8.66 -20.46 -5.04
C SER A 24 7.72 -19.28 -5.25
N GLN A 25 7.49 -18.92 -6.52
CA GLN A 25 6.53 -17.87 -6.86
C GLN A 25 5.11 -18.21 -6.40
N GLU A 26 4.73 -19.50 -6.45
CA GLU A 26 3.44 -19.97 -5.95
C GLU A 26 3.32 -19.76 -4.43
N GLN A 27 4.35 -20.11 -3.66
CA GLN A 27 4.36 -19.88 -2.21
C GLN A 27 4.26 -18.40 -1.86
N LEU A 28 4.98 -17.54 -2.59
CA LEU A 28 4.90 -16.09 -2.40
C LEU A 28 3.49 -15.56 -2.71
N PHE A 29 2.85 -16.11 -3.74
CA PHE A 29 1.49 -15.77 -4.14
C PHE A 29 0.46 -16.17 -3.07
N ASP A 30 0.56 -17.39 -2.54
CA ASP A 30 -0.31 -17.88 -1.45
C ASP A 30 -0.19 -17.01 -0.20
N ILE A 31 1.04 -16.58 0.13
CA ILE A 31 1.27 -15.66 1.23
C ILE A 31 0.58 -14.31 0.99
N CYS A 32 0.62 -13.78 -0.25
CA CYS A 32 -0.07 -12.54 -0.59
C CYS A 32 -1.59 -12.66 -0.48
N ILE A 33 -2.17 -13.81 -0.83
CA ILE A 33 -3.61 -14.07 -0.65
C ILE A 33 -3.96 -14.12 0.84
N TYR A 34 -3.16 -14.84 1.64
CA TYR A 34 -3.37 -14.87 3.08
C TYR A 34 -3.33 -13.47 3.70
N LEU A 35 -2.32 -12.68 3.34
CA LEU A 35 -2.17 -11.29 3.80
C LEU A 35 -3.33 -10.39 3.37
N THR A 36 -3.88 -10.60 2.18
CA THR A 36 -5.06 -9.89 1.70
C THR A 36 -6.23 -10.07 2.67
N ASN A 37 -6.53 -11.31 3.04
CA ASN A 37 -7.64 -11.59 3.96
C ASN A 37 -7.38 -11.00 5.36
N VAL A 38 -6.16 -11.19 5.89
CA VAL A 38 -5.80 -10.66 7.21
C VAL A 38 -5.91 -9.13 7.26
N ILE A 39 -5.40 -8.43 6.25
CA ILE A 39 -5.47 -6.97 6.19
C ILE A 39 -6.92 -6.50 6.01
N ASP A 40 -7.66 -7.12 5.10
CA ASP A 40 -9.03 -6.71 4.81
C ASP A 40 -9.93 -6.92 6.04
N ASP A 41 -9.81 -8.06 6.73
CA ASP A 41 -10.62 -8.37 7.90
C ASP A 41 -10.22 -7.50 9.11
N LEU A 42 -8.93 -7.49 9.47
CA LEU A 42 -8.47 -6.80 10.68
C LEU A 42 -8.40 -5.28 10.55
N LEU A 43 -8.02 -4.77 9.37
CA LEU A 43 -7.72 -3.34 9.20
C LEU A 43 -8.78 -2.57 8.41
N LEU A 44 -9.48 -3.23 7.48
CA LEU A 44 -10.41 -2.53 6.60
C LEU A 44 -11.88 -2.70 6.99
N LYS A 45 -12.29 -3.92 7.38
CA LYS A 45 -13.68 -4.25 7.73
C LYS A 45 -14.00 -4.03 9.19
N GLU A 46 -13.11 -4.43 10.11
CA GLU A 46 -13.34 -4.22 11.53
C GLU A 46 -13.32 -2.73 11.88
N SER A 47 -14.16 -2.32 12.85
CA SER A 47 -14.07 -0.99 13.43
C SER A 47 -12.82 -0.91 14.31
N LEU A 48 -11.65 -0.76 13.69
CA LEU A 48 -10.34 -0.56 14.34
C LEU A 48 -10.37 0.46 15.46
N LYS A 49 -11.30 1.42 15.39
CA LYS A 49 -11.55 2.43 16.42
C LYS A 49 -11.67 1.81 17.83
N THR A 50 -12.35 0.68 18.00
CA THR A 50 -12.48 0.03 19.32
C THR A 50 -11.19 -0.63 19.81
N ASN A 51 -10.35 -1.15 18.90
CA ASN A 51 -9.09 -1.80 19.25
C ASN A 51 -7.96 -0.78 19.51
N LEU A 52 -7.97 0.36 18.79
CA LEU A 52 -7.02 1.46 18.97
C LEU A 52 -7.23 2.23 20.26
N ILE A 53 -8.49 2.45 20.66
CA ILE A 53 -8.83 3.14 21.92
C ILE A 53 -8.31 2.37 23.14
N ASN A 54 -8.14 1.05 23.04
CA ASN A 54 -7.77 0.19 24.16
C ASN A 54 -6.27 -0.12 24.27
N GLN A 55 -5.40 0.50 23.45
CA GLN A 55 -3.93 0.30 23.49
C GLN A 55 -3.53 -1.17 23.61
N ASN A 56 -4.15 -2.04 22.80
CA ASN A 56 -3.91 -3.47 22.92
C ASN A 56 -2.50 -3.81 22.40
N GLU A 57 -1.56 -4.12 23.29
CA GLU A 57 -0.20 -4.55 22.95
C GLU A 57 -0.18 -5.67 21.90
N GLN A 58 -1.18 -6.57 21.95
CA GLN A 58 -1.33 -7.66 20.98
C GLN A 58 -1.62 -7.15 19.56
N PHE A 59 -2.39 -6.07 19.43
CA PHE A 59 -2.70 -5.46 18.14
C PHE A 59 -1.47 -4.74 17.56
N ASN A 60 -0.74 -4.00 18.40
CA ASN A 60 0.50 -3.34 17.98
C ASN A 60 1.56 -4.35 17.54
N TYR A 61 1.69 -5.47 18.26
CA TYR A 61 2.59 -6.55 17.85
C TYR A 61 2.17 -7.19 16.53
N LEU A 62 0.86 -7.35 16.29
CA LEU A 62 0.35 -7.88 15.03
C LEU A 62 0.64 -6.95 13.85
N LEU A 63 0.49 -5.62 14.01
CA LEU A 63 0.86 -4.64 13.00
C LEU A 63 2.36 -4.73 12.66
N TYR A 64 3.20 -4.81 13.68
CA TYR A 64 4.63 -4.99 13.51
C TYR A 64 4.99 -6.24 12.71
N LEU A 65 4.32 -7.37 12.99
CA LEU A 65 4.52 -8.61 12.23
C LEU A 65 4.04 -8.47 10.78
N LEU A 66 2.90 -7.81 10.54
CA LEU A 66 2.40 -7.54 9.18
C LEU A 66 3.38 -6.67 8.40
N LYS A 67 3.81 -5.53 8.97
CA LYS A 67 4.83 -4.64 8.40
C LYS A 67 6.09 -5.42 8.06
N THR A 68 6.59 -6.23 8.99
CA THR A 68 7.80 -7.04 8.81
C THR A 68 7.67 -8.01 7.64
N LEU A 69 6.57 -8.77 7.58
CA LEU A 69 6.36 -9.74 6.51
C LEU A 69 6.24 -9.05 5.14
N LEU A 70 5.47 -7.97 5.07
CA LEU A 70 5.31 -7.18 3.84
C LEU A 70 6.63 -6.57 3.37
N ALA A 71 7.47 -6.06 4.28
CA ALA A 71 8.79 -5.53 3.95
C ALA A 71 9.71 -6.61 3.36
N ILE A 72 9.68 -7.83 3.91
CA ILE A 72 10.46 -8.97 3.38
C ILE A 72 9.98 -9.35 1.97
N LEU A 73 8.67 -9.50 1.78
CA LEU A 73 8.08 -9.88 0.51
C LEU A 73 8.33 -8.82 -0.57
N PHE A 74 8.14 -7.55 -0.23
CA PHE A 74 8.36 -6.43 -1.13
C PHE A 74 9.83 -6.32 -1.56
N SER A 75 10.76 -6.41 -0.61
CA SER A 75 12.22 -6.36 -0.89
C SER A 75 12.67 -7.50 -1.81
N ARG A 76 11.93 -8.60 -1.83
CA ARG A 76 12.16 -9.77 -2.69
C ARG A 76 11.40 -9.72 -4.01
N ARG A 77 10.71 -8.61 -4.31
CA ARG A 77 9.87 -8.44 -5.51
C ARG A 77 8.80 -9.52 -5.64
N ALA A 78 8.26 -10.00 -4.52
CA ALA A 78 7.19 -11.00 -4.49
C ALA A 78 5.89 -10.48 -5.11
N PHE A 79 5.67 -9.17 -5.01
CA PHE A 79 4.54 -8.47 -5.63
C PHE A 79 5.01 -7.12 -6.17
N PHE A 80 4.17 -6.52 -7.02
CA PHE A 80 4.34 -5.19 -7.61
C PHE A 80 5.61 -5.03 -8.46
N ASN A 81 5.93 -6.05 -9.24
CA ASN A 81 7.03 -6.05 -10.19
C ASN A 81 6.58 -5.59 -11.59
N PHE A 82 6.05 -4.37 -11.67
CA PHE A 82 5.56 -3.78 -12.92
C PHE A 82 6.53 -2.72 -13.45
N ASP A 83 6.96 -2.86 -14.70
CA ASP A 83 7.93 -1.94 -15.31
C ASP A 83 7.37 -0.52 -15.38
N ILE A 84 6.07 -0.38 -15.63
CA ILE A 84 5.38 0.92 -15.66
C ILE A 84 5.37 1.66 -14.31
N PHE A 85 5.59 0.95 -13.19
CA PHE A 85 5.55 1.49 -11.83
C PHE A 85 6.91 1.43 -11.12
N ASP A 86 7.99 1.15 -11.85
CA ASP A 86 9.33 0.92 -11.30
C ASP A 86 9.81 2.04 -10.35
N LYS A 87 9.50 3.30 -10.68
CA LYS A 87 9.84 4.50 -9.92
C LYS A 87 9.16 4.59 -8.54
N LEU A 88 8.13 3.80 -8.28
CA LEU A 88 7.48 3.76 -6.97
C LEU A 88 8.21 2.86 -5.98
N ASN A 89 8.95 1.87 -6.47
CA ASN A 89 9.65 0.92 -5.61
C ASN A 89 10.70 1.57 -4.69
N PRO A 90 11.53 2.51 -5.17
CA PRO A 90 12.46 3.23 -4.31
C PRO A 90 11.83 3.94 -3.11
N ILE A 91 10.57 4.40 -3.20
CA ILE A 91 9.88 5.10 -2.11
C ILE A 91 9.70 4.16 -0.91
N LEU A 92 9.13 2.97 -1.14
CA LEU A 92 8.92 1.98 -0.09
C LEU A 92 10.23 1.34 0.39
N LEU A 93 11.18 1.07 -0.51
CA LEU A 93 12.50 0.57 -0.12
C LEU A 93 13.25 1.58 0.77
N PHE A 94 13.09 2.88 0.49
CA PHE A 94 13.65 3.94 1.32
C PHE A 94 13.02 3.93 2.72
N TYR A 95 11.68 3.87 2.82
CA TYR A 95 11.02 3.73 4.12
C TYR A 95 11.49 2.49 4.91
N ILE A 96 11.54 1.32 4.26
CA ILE A 96 12.02 0.08 4.89
C ILE A 96 13.42 0.28 5.44
N LYS A 97 14.33 0.84 4.63
CA LYS A 97 15.70 1.13 5.06
C LYS A 97 15.75 2.09 6.25
N GLN A 98 15.01 3.20 6.19
CA GLN A 98 14.94 4.18 7.28
C GLN A 98 14.40 3.55 8.57
N SER A 99 13.36 2.71 8.49
CA SER A 99 12.82 2.02 9.66
C SER A 99 13.78 1.01 10.29
N LEU A 100 14.70 0.44 9.52
CA LEU A 100 15.74 -0.46 10.04
C LEU A 100 16.91 0.31 10.66
N GLU A 101 17.22 1.50 10.14
CA GLU A 101 18.33 2.34 10.59
C GLU A 101 17.98 3.14 11.85
N TYR A 102 16.73 3.60 11.97
CA TYR A 102 16.32 4.52 13.04
C TYR A 102 15.13 3.96 13.83
N SER A 103 15.35 3.69 15.12
CA SER A 103 14.36 3.07 16.01
C SER A 103 13.11 3.91 16.25
N PHE A 104 13.18 5.23 16.04
CA PHE A 104 12.03 6.12 16.24
C PHE A 104 10.88 5.85 15.25
N TYR A 105 11.13 5.13 14.14
CA TYR A 105 10.09 4.67 13.22
C TYR A 105 9.26 3.48 13.75
N ASP A 106 9.66 2.88 14.88
CA ASP A 106 8.95 1.79 15.55
C ASP A 106 8.54 2.16 16.99
N ASP A 107 8.92 3.35 17.49
CA ASP A 107 8.65 3.77 18.86
C ASP A 107 7.33 4.56 18.98
N GLN A 108 6.24 3.81 19.16
CA GLN A 108 4.88 4.34 19.36
C GLN A 108 4.71 5.10 20.70
N ASN A 109 5.60 4.87 21.68
CA ASN A 109 5.44 5.37 23.05
C ASN A 109 6.25 6.64 23.34
N GLN A 110 7.17 7.03 22.46
CA GLN A 110 7.96 8.23 22.65
C GLN A 110 7.14 9.52 22.51
N LYS A 111 7.25 10.35 23.54
CA LYS A 111 6.77 11.74 23.55
C LYS A 111 7.87 12.64 22.99
N TYR A 112 7.80 12.92 21.70
CA TYR A 112 8.71 13.86 21.07
C TYR A 112 8.28 15.30 21.36
N LEU A 113 9.25 16.18 21.60
CA LEU A 113 9.02 17.63 21.60
C LEU A 113 8.78 18.11 20.17
N LEU A 114 7.99 19.17 19.98
CA LEU A 114 7.66 19.71 18.64
C LEU A 114 8.91 20.08 17.81
N GLU A 115 10.00 20.49 18.45
CA GLU A 115 11.26 20.87 17.79
C GLU A 115 12.12 19.67 17.38
N ASN A 116 11.64 18.44 17.59
CA ASN A 116 12.46 17.25 17.41
C ASN A 116 12.61 16.86 15.93
N SER A 117 13.85 16.62 15.51
CA SER A 117 14.19 16.23 14.12
C SER A 117 13.48 14.95 13.66
N GLU A 118 13.11 14.11 14.62
CA GLU A 118 12.43 12.85 14.48
C GLU A 118 10.97 13.08 14.06
N LEU A 119 10.26 14.05 14.65
CA LEU A 119 8.90 14.38 14.22
C LEU A 119 8.89 14.89 12.79
N HIS A 120 9.85 15.76 12.44
CA HIS A 120 10.00 16.22 11.06
C HIS A 120 10.29 15.06 10.10
N SER A 121 11.12 14.09 10.51
CA SER A 121 11.45 12.92 9.71
C SER A 121 10.25 11.99 9.53
N LEU A 122 9.44 11.81 10.57
CA LEU A 122 8.19 11.05 10.51
C LEU A 122 7.18 11.73 9.57
N THR A 123 6.96 13.05 9.72
CA THR A 123 6.07 13.83 8.85
C THR A 123 6.52 13.81 7.39
N SER A 124 7.82 14.04 7.14
CA SER A 124 8.37 14.04 5.79
C SER A 124 8.21 12.67 5.13
N MET A 125 8.51 11.60 5.87
CA MET A 125 8.31 10.23 5.37
C MET A 125 6.83 9.95 5.08
N TYR A 126 5.93 10.41 5.95
CA TYR A 126 4.50 10.20 5.81
C TYR A 126 3.99 10.84 4.51
N LEU A 127 4.30 12.11 4.29
CA LEU A 127 3.94 12.83 3.08
C LEU A 127 4.57 12.19 1.83
N TYR A 128 5.84 11.77 1.93
CA TYR A 128 6.57 11.13 0.84
C TYR A 128 5.93 9.80 0.41
N MET A 129 5.57 8.94 1.37
CA MET A 129 4.88 7.68 1.11
C MET A 129 3.45 7.89 0.61
N PHE A 130 2.71 8.83 1.20
CA PHE A 130 1.32 9.10 0.81
C PHE A 130 1.22 9.57 -0.65
N ASN A 131 2.27 10.22 -1.17
CA ASN A 131 2.35 10.64 -2.56
C ASN A 131 2.31 9.46 -3.57
N ILE A 132 2.54 8.21 -3.15
CA ILE A 132 2.40 7.03 -4.01
C ILE A 132 1.01 6.97 -4.66
N PHE A 133 -0.05 7.32 -3.93
CA PHE A 133 -1.43 7.30 -4.46
C PHE A 133 -1.59 8.24 -5.67
N ASN A 134 -1.06 9.46 -5.57
CA ASN A 134 -1.10 10.42 -6.67
C ASN A 134 -0.24 9.97 -7.85
N GLN A 135 0.94 9.40 -7.57
CA GLN A 135 1.84 8.92 -8.63
C GLN A 135 1.26 7.74 -9.40
N LEU A 136 0.55 6.81 -8.74
CA LEU A 136 -0.16 5.72 -9.41
C LEU A 136 -1.13 6.23 -10.48
N ASN A 137 -2.00 7.18 -10.12
CA ASN A 137 -2.93 7.80 -11.07
C ASN A 137 -2.20 8.55 -12.18
N LYS A 138 -1.16 9.32 -11.83
CA LYS A 138 -0.40 10.10 -12.79
C LYS A 138 0.27 9.22 -13.85
N ILE A 139 0.90 8.12 -13.43
CA ILE A 139 1.54 7.15 -14.33
C ILE A 139 0.49 6.57 -15.29
N ILE A 140 -0.63 6.08 -14.76
CA ILE A 140 -1.69 5.47 -15.57
C ILE A 140 -2.30 6.47 -16.54
N ASN A 141 -2.58 7.69 -16.10
CA ASN A 141 -3.10 8.73 -16.98
C ASN A 141 -2.11 9.10 -18.09
N THR A 142 -0.82 9.23 -17.75
CA THR A 142 0.23 9.52 -18.73
C THR A 142 0.26 8.44 -19.82
N LEU A 143 0.16 7.17 -19.44
CA LEU A 143 0.08 6.06 -20.39
C LEU A 143 -1.21 6.11 -21.21
N ASN A 144 -2.35 6.37 -20.57
CA ASN A 144 -3.60 6.43 -21.30
C ASN A 144 -3.60 7.56 -22.35
N LEU A 145 -3.05 8.73 -22.04
CA LEU A 145 -2.90 9.84 -22.99
C LEU A 145 -1.88 9.52 -24.09
N ALA A 146 -0.72 8.99 -23.72
CA ALA A 146 0.37 8.71 -24.67
C ALA A 146 0.03 7.60 -25.68
N TYR A 147 -0.84 6.66 -25.30
CA TYR A 147 -1.19 5.50 -26.11
C TYR A 147 -2.69 5.42 -26.43
N ASN A 148 -3.45 6.50 -26.23
CA ASN A 148 -4.90 6.57 -26.45
C ASN A 148 -5.66 5.35 -25.89
N LEU A 149 -5.27 4.89 -24.70
CA LEU A 149 -5.78 3.63 -24.14
C LEU A 149 -7.21 3.77 -23.63
N LYS A 150 -7.75 4.99 -23.52
CA LYS A 150 -9.12 5.26 -23.09
C LYS A 150 -9.78 6.32 -23.97
N PRO A 151 -10.98 6.06 -24.52
CA PRO A 151 -11.70 7.07 -25.30
C PRO A 151 -12.12 8.26 -24.43
N ASN A 152 -12.04 9.47 -24.99
CA ASN A 152 -12.51 10.74 -24.41
C ASN A 152 -11.78 11.20 -23.14
N GLN A 153 -10.46 10.99 -23.03
CA GLN A 153 -9.70 11.56 -21.94
C GLN A 153 -9.42 13.04 -22.16
N GLN A 154 -10.04 13.88 -21.33
CA GLN A 154 -9.51 15.20 -21.04
C GLN A 154 -8.39 15.06 -20.02
N GLU A 155 -7.41 15.97 -20.06
CA GLU A 155 -6.38 16.08 -19.04
C GLU A 155 -7.05 16.49 -17.71
N TYR A 156 -7.29 15.53 -16.83
CA TYR A 156 -7.87 15.80 -15.52
C TYR A 156 -6.80 16.39 -14.60
N LYS A 157 -7.10 17.54 -14.00
CA LYS A 157 -6.18 18.30 -13.15
C LYS A 157 -6.08 17.76 -11.72
N GLU A 158 -7.13 17.13 -11.22
CA GLU A 158 -7.21 16.64 -9.84
C GLU A 158 -7.83 15.24 -9.83
N TYR A 159 -7.05 14.24 -9.43
CA TYR A 159 -7.54 12.88 -9.24
C TYR A 159 -7.75 12.58 -7.77
N ILE A 160 -8.88 11.96 -7.46
CA ILE A 160 -9.13 11.34 -6.17
C ILE A 160 -8.78 9.86 -6.31
N PHE A 161 -7.61 9.46 -5.80
CA PHE A 161 -7.06 8.10 -5.96
C PHE A 161 -8.10 6.99 -5.77
N ILE A 162 -8.84 7.04 -4.67
CA ILE A 162 -9.80 5.98 -4.31
C ILE A 162 -10.94 5.83 -5.33
N ASN A 163 -11.37 6.94 -5.94
CA ASN A 163 -12.50 6.97 -6.88
C ASN A 163 -12.06 6.69 -8.32
N ASP A 164 -10.86 7.16 -8.68
CA ASP A 164 -10.47 7.23 -10.09
C ASP A 164 -9.61 6.05 -10.52
N PHE A 165 -8.79 5.47 -9.62
CA PHE A 165 -7.73 4.55 -10.01
C PHE A 165 -8.22 3.35 -10.82
N THR A 166 -9.30 2.70 -10.39
CA THR A 166 -9.85 1.52 -11.09
C THR A 166 -10.36 1.88 -12.48
N ASN A 167 -11.05 3.01 -12.61
CA ASN A 167 -11.58 3.47 -13.88
C ASN A 167 -10.46 3.93 -14.83
N LEU A 168 -9.44 4.61 -14.32
CA LEU A 168 -8.26 5.00 -15.09
C LEU A 168 -7.47 3.79 -15.57
N SER A 169 -7.39 2.76 -14.75
CA SER A 169 -6.58 1.56 -15.02
C SER A 169 -7.30 0.51 -15.88
N TYR A 170 -8.46 0.83 -16.46
CA TYR A 170 -9.34 -0.16 -17.10
C TYR A 170 -8.61 -1.04 -18.14
N ALA A 171 -7.72 -0.44 -18.93
CA ALA A 171 -6.99 -1.13 -20.00
C ALA A 171 -5.97 -2.15 -19.46
N PHE A 172 -5.54 -2.00 -18.22
CA PHE A 172 -4.52 -2.83 -17.59
C PHE A 172 -5.08 -4.06 -16.86
N TYR A 173 -6.38 -4.13 -16.58
CA TYR A 173 -6.98 -5.30 -15.92
C TYR A 173 -7.00 -6.55 -16.79
N LYS A 174 -6.72 -7.74 -16.24
CA LYS A 174 -6.73 -9.01 -17.00
C LYS A 174 -8.10 -9.28 -17.64
N THR A 175 -9.17 -9.09 -16.87
CA THR A 175 -10.56 -9.34 -17.27
C THR A 175 -11.51 -8.32 -16.64
N ARG A 176 -12.77 -8.31 -17.08
CA ARG A 176 -13.82 -7.55 -16.39
C ARG A 176 -14.06 -8.05 -14.95
N GLY A 177 -13.89 -9.35 -14.71
CA GLY A 177 -14.00 -9.92 -13.37
C GLY A 177 -12.94 -9.40 -12.40
N THR A 178 -11.68 -9.29 -12.84
CA THR A 178 -10.59 -8.70 -12.03
C THR A 178 -10.82 -7.21 -11.78
N GLN A 179 -11.37 -6.49 -12.76
CA GLN A 179 -11.75 -5.09 -12.56
C GLN A 179 -12.83 -4.97 -11.48
N ASN A 180 -13.92 -5.74 -11.56
CA ASN A 180 -14.99 -5.71 -10.56
C ASN A 180 -14.47 -6.04 -9.13
N ARG A 181 -13.54 -6.98 -9.01
CA ARG A 181 -12.90 -7.29 -7.71
C ARG A 181 -12.08 -6.12 -7.18
N SER A 182 -11.32 -5.44 -8.04
CA SER A 182 -10.64 -4.20 -7.65
C SER A 182 -11.64 -3.10 -7.25
N GLU A 183 -12.74 -2.90 -7.99
CA GLU A 183 -13.79 -1.94 -7.63
C GLU A 183 -14.36 -2.23 -6.23
N GLN A 184 -14.59 -3.50 -5.89
CA GLN A 184 -15.02 -3.91 -4.55
C GLN A 184 -13.98 -3.61 -3.47
N PHE A 185 -12.71 -3.89 -3.75
CA PHE A 185 -11.61 -3.58 -2.82
C PHE A 185 -11.47 -2.08 -2.58
N PHE A 186 -11.46 -1.25 -3.62
CA PHE A 186 -11.36 0.20 -3.46
C PHE A 186 -12.59 0.78 -2.75
N LYS A 187 -13.79 0.22 -2.96
CA LYS A 187 -14.96 0.59 -2.17
C LYS A 187 -14.81 0.23 -0.69
N LEU A 188 -14.26 -0.94 -0.37
CA LEU A 188 -13.96 -1.32 1.02
C LEU A 188 -12.93 -0.36 1.65
N LEU A 189 -11.89 0.00 0.90
CA LEU A 189 -10.86 0.92 1.35
C LEU A 189 -11.43 2.33 1.61
N ASP A 190 -12.29 2.84 0.72
CA ASP A 190 -13.01 4.12 0.90
C ASP A 190 -13.88 4.13 2.17
N GLN A 191 -14.50 2.99 2.50
CA GLN A 191 -15.35 2.83 3.67
C GLN A 191 -14.57 2.56 4.97
N SER A 192 -13.28 2.21 4.87
CA SER A 192 -12.44 1.88 6.03
C SER A 192 -12.19 3.11 6.90
N TRP A 193 -12.37 2.94 8.21
CA TRP A 193 -12.01 3.99 9.17
C TRP A 193 -10.52 4.34 9.10
N LEU A 194 -9.64 3.34 8.96
CA LEU A 194 -8.19 3.54 8.95
C LEU A 194 -7.75 4.38 7.76
N PHE A 195 -8.23 4.05 6.56
CA PHE A 195 -7.87 4.82 5.37
C PHE A 195 -8.36 6.27 5.46
N ASN A 196 -9.58 6.48 5.95
CA ASN A 196 -10.11 7.81 6.19
C ASN A 196 -9.34 8.58 7.29
N HIS A 197 -8.86 7.91 8.33
CA HIS A 197 -7.98 8.49 9.35
C HIS A 197 -6.64 8.94 8.75
N LEU A 198 -6.02 8.11 7.90
CA LEU A 198 -4.80 8.48 7.18
C LEU A 198 -5.05 9.67 6.25
N LEU A 199 -6.13 9.66 5.47
CA LEU A 199 -6.47 10.78 4.58
C LEU A 199 -6.67 12.08 5.37
N LYS A 200 -7.39 12.02 6.49
CA LYS A 200 -7.57 13.18 7.37
C LYS A 200 -6.25 13.67 7.95
N THR A 201 -5.37 12.76 8.35
CA THR A 201 -4.03 13.08 8.84
C THR A 201 -3.22 13.80 7.78
N LYS A 202 -3.21 13.30 6.54
CA LYS A 202 -2.59 13.98 5.39
C LYS A 202 -3.14 15.39 5.19
N THR A 203 -4.46 15.54 5.11
CA THR A 203 -5.13 16.84 4.92
C THR A 203 -4.76 17.83 6.02
N ASN A 204 -4.66 17.36 7.26
CA ASN A 204 -4.30 18.24 8.35
C ASN A 204 -2.82 18.67 8.31
N LEU A 205 -1.90 17.76 7.98
CA LEU A 205 -0.47 18.08 7.82
C LEU A 205 -0.23 19.07 6.67
N ASP A 206 -1.07 19.06 5.64
CA ASP A 206 -0.99 20.02 4.53
C ASP A 206 -1.46 21.42 4.93
N ASN A 207 -2.35 21.53 5.91
CA ASN A 207 -3.05 22.77 6.26
C ASN A 207 -2.57 23.42 7.56
N LEU A 208 -1.82 22.70 8.40
CA LEU A 208 -1.42 23.15 9.72
C LEU A 208 0.04 22.81 10.02
N ASP A 209 0.76 23.76 10.61
CA ASP A 209 2.13 23.57 11.13
C ASP A 209 2.11 22.83 12.47
N TYR A 210 1.52 21.63 12.52
CA TYR A 210 1.61 20.77 13.70
C TYR A 210 2.40 19.51 13.40
N LEU A 211 3.32 19.18 14.30
CA LEU A 211 4.10 17.96 14.29
C LEU A 211 3.52 17.00 15.32
N VAL A 212 3.20 15.79 14.89
CA VAL A 212 2.64 14.73 15.72
C VAL A 212 3.46 13.47 15.54
N ASN A 213 3.48 12.61 16.57
CA ASN A 213 4.05 11.27 16.42
C ASN A 213 3.18 10.49 15.41
N LEU A 214 3.75 10.18 14.24
CA LEU A 214 3.10 9.49 13.13
C LEU A 214 3.56 8.04 12.97
N VAL A 215 4.18 7.43 13.98
CA VAL A 215 4.70 6.05 13.89
C VAL A 215 3.59 5.07 13.51
N PHE A 216 2.46 5.14 14.21
CA PHE A 216 1.30 4.31 13.92
C PHE A 216 0.75 4.57 12.50
N GLU A 217 0.56 5.84 12.14
CA GLU A 217 0.05 6.23 10.83
C GLU A 217 0.99 5.79 9.69
N LEU A 218 2.30 5.86 9.87
CA LEU A 218 3.30 5.39 8.91
C LEU A 218 3.26 3.88 8.73
N GLU A 219 3.18 3.13 9.82
CA GLU A 219 3.06 1.68 9.80
C GLU A 219 1.78 1.24 9.07
N CYS A 220 0.64 1.84 9.41
CA CYS A 220 -0.61 1.59 8.72
C CYS A 220 -0.55 2.01 7.24
N LEU A 221 0.01 3.18 6.93
CA LEU A 221 0.15 3.66 5.56
C LEU A 221 0.99 2.69 4.71
N PHE A 222 2.09 2.20 5.26
CA PHE A 222 2.90 1.17 4.60
C PHE A 222 2.08 -0.08 4.27
N ILE A 223 1.34 -0.62 5.25
CA ILE A 223 0.51 -1.82 5.08
C ILE A 223 -0.56 -1.59 4.01
N ILE A 224 -1.23 -0.44 4.01
CA ILE A 224 -2.25 -0.09 3.01
C ILE A 224 -1.66 0.01 1.61
N ILE A 225 -0.50 0.66 1.45
CA ILE A 225 0.17 0.75 0.13
C ILE A 225 0.54 -0.65 -0.36
N CYS A 226 1.13 -1.48 0.49
CA CYS A 226 1.44 -2.86 0.11
C CYS A 226 0.20 -3.66 -0.26
N ARG A 227 -0.92 -3.47 0.45
CA ARG A 227 -2.19 -4.14 0.13
C ARG A 227 -2.74 -3.73 -1.24
N ILE A 228 -2.65 -2.45 -1.61
CA ILE A 228 -2.97 -1.95 -2.95
C ILE A 228 -2.04 -2.57 -3.99
N PHE A 229 -0.74 -2.62 -3.71
CA PHE A 229 0.27 -3.21 -4.58
C PHE A 229 0.03 -4.72 -4.83
N ILE A 230 -0.41 -5.44 -3.80
CA ILE A 230 -0.89 -6.83 -3.94
C ILE A 230 -2.12 -6.87 -4.85
N GLN A 231 -3.12 -6.00 -4.65
CA GLN A 231 -4.31 -5.95 -5.51
C GLN A 231 -3.95 -5.77 -6.99
N ILE A 232 -3.07 -4.82 -7.28
CA ILE A 232 -2.56 -4.54 -8.64
C ILE A 232 -1.89 -5.80 -9.21
N THR A 233 -1.05 -6.47 -8.42
CA THR A 233 -0.37 -7.73 -8.84
C THR A 233 -1.35 -8.83 -9.19
N LEU A 234 -2.41 -9.00 -8.39
CA LEU A 234 -3.42 -10.03 -8.61
C LEU A 234 -4.28 -9.76 -9.84
N ASP A 235 -4.62 -8.49 -10.10
CA ASP A 235 -5.67 -8.12 -11.06
C ASP A 235 -5.17 -7.54 -12.40
N PHE A 236 -3.94 -7.03 -12.47
CA PHE A 236 -3.39 -6.44 -13.70
C PHE A 236 -2.74 -7.48 -14.63
N LYS A 237 -2.82 -7.22 -15.93
CA LYS A 237 -2.08 -7.91 -16.99
C LYS A 237 -0.57 -7.99 -16.68
N THR A 238 0.12 -9.01 -17.18
CA THR A 238 1.58 -9.13 -16.96
C THR A 238 2.36 -8.04 -17.69
N ASN A 239 3.63 -7.78 -17.34
CA ASN A 239 4.47 -6.81 -18.09
C ASN A 239 4.51 -7.11 -19.59
N LYS A 240 4.58 -8.39 -19.97
CA LYS A 240 4.55 -8.80 -21.38
C LYS A 240 3.27 -8.35 -22.08
N ASP A 241 2.12 -8.55 -21.44
CA ASP A 241 0.82 -8.20 -22.00
C ASP A 241 0.61 -6.68 -22.03
N ILE A 242 1.10 -5.97 -21.00
CA ILE A 242 1.08 -4.51 -20.94
C ILE A 242 1.95 -3.93 -22.07
N ASN A 243 3.19 -4.39 -22.23
CA ASN A 243 4.07 -3.90 -23.29
C ASN A 243 3.47 -4.15 -24.67
N LYS A 244 2.88 -5.32 -24.90
CA LYS A 244 2.16 -5.61 -26.15
C LYS A 244 0.97 -4.67 -26.37
N LEU A 245 0.21 -4.35 -25.32
CA LEU A 245 -0.89 -3.38 -25.39
C LEU A 245 -0.38 -1.99 -25.80
N LEU A 246 0.72 -1.52 -25.21
CA LEU A 246 1.32 -0.24 -25.53
C LEU A 246 1.86 -0.20 -26.97
N GLU A 247 2.57 -1.25 -27.40
CA GLU A 247 3.09 -1.38 -28.77
C GLU A 247 1.99 -1.30 -29.83
N ILE A 248 0.90 -2.06 -29.65
CA ILE A 248 -0.24 -2.07 -30.59
C ILE A 248 -0.82 -0.67 -30.75
N ASN A 249 -0.98 0.07 -29.65
CA ASN A 249 -1.58 1.40 -29.71
C ASN A 249 -0.59 2.49 -30.13
N SER A 250 0.71 2.28 -29.95
CA SER A 250 1.75 3.19 -30.47
C SER A 250 1.82 3.22 -32.00
N ASN A 251 1.50 2.09 -32.66
CA ASN A 251 1.48 1.99 -34.13
C ASN A 251 0.19 2.54 -34.76
N ASN A 252 -0.80 2.93 -33.94
CA ASN A 252 -2.08 3.49 -34.37
C ASN A 252 -2.16 5.03 -34.17
N LEU A 253 -1.06 5.65 -33.75
CA LEU A 253 -0.87 7.11 -33.62
C LEU A 253 -0.06 7.64 -34.80
#